data_AF-A0A0C9VSI2-F1
#
_entry.id   AF-A0A0C9VSI2-F1
#
_cell.length_a   1.000
_cell.length_b   1.000
_cell.length_c   1.000
_cell.angle_alpha   90.00
_cell.angle_beta   90.00
_cell.angle_gamma   90.00
#
_symmetry.space_group_name_H-M   'P 1'
#
loop_
_entity.id
_entity.type
_entity.pdbx_description
1 polymer ?
#
loop_
_entity_poly.entity_id
_entity_poly.type
_entity_poly.pdbx_seq_one_letter_code
_entity_poly.pdbx_strand_id
1 'polypeptide(L)' 'TSELDKDGYAVRERRFGRFSRTLPLPTGTKPEEIKASMSDGILTVTFPRSQPDKEPKKITIS' A
#
# COMPACT_ATOMS: atom_id res chain seq x y z
N THR A 1 -37.31 -1.60 19.06
CA THR A 1 -36.24 -1.96 20.02
C THR A 1 -34.94 -1.98 19.25
N SER A 2 -34.03 -1.03 19.48
CA SER A 2 -32.78 -0.95 18.73
C SER A 2 -31.83 -2.06 19.19
N GLU A 3 -31.58 -3.04 18.33
CA GLU A 3 -30.59 -4.08 18.56
C GLU A 3 -29.19 -3.47 18.41
N LEU A 4 -28.53 -3.22 19.54
CA LEU A 4 -27.14 -2.76 19.60
C LEU A 4 -26.20 -3.97 19.46
N ASP A 5 -25.03 -3.78 18.86
CA ASP A 5 -23.98 -4.81 18.85
C ASP A 5 -23.37 -5.04 20.26
N LYS A 6 -22.47 -6.03 20.39
CA LYS A 6 -21.85 -6.39 21.68
C LYS A 6 -21.08 -5.24 22.36
N ASP A 7 -20.73 -4.19 21.61
CA ASP A 7 -20.03 -3.02 22.10
C ASP A 7 -20.98 -1.81 22.30
N GLY A 8 -22.29 -1.98 22.09
CA GLY A 8 -23.30 -0.95 22.30
C GLY A 8 -23.52 -0.01 21.11
N TYR A 9 -23.05 -0.34 19.92
CA TYR A 9 -23.25 0.49 18.72
C TYR A 9 -24.49 0.05 17.93
N ALA A 10 -25.30 1.02 17.50
CA ALA A 10 -26.40 0.79 16.56
C ALA A 10 -25.89 0.67 15.11
N VAL A 11 -24.79 1.36 14.78
CA VAL A 11 -24.16 1.36 13.44
C VAL A 11 -22.65 1.48 13.59
N ARG A 12 -21.91 0.71 12.79
CA ARG A 12 -20.44 0.73 12.74
C ARG A 12 -19.95 0.83 11.31
N GLU A 13 -19.53 2.02 10.91
CA GLU A 13 -19.08 2.29 9.53
C GLU A 13 -17.60 1.96 9.30
N ARG A 14 -16.78 2.03 10.36
CA ARG A 14 -15.32 1.79 10.29
C ARG A 14 -14.96 0.36 10.64
N ARG A 15 -14.17 -0.27 9.78
CA ARG A 15 -13.55 -1.59 10.05
C ARG A 15 -12.50 -1.46 11.15
N PHE A 16 -12.36 -2.51 11.95
CA PHE A 16 -11.39 -2.61 13.05
C PHE A 16 -10.82 -4.03 13.09
N GLY A 17 -9.68 -4.19 13.76
CA GLY A 17 -9.01 -5.47 13.93
C GLY A 17 -7.64 -5.51 13.27
N ARG A 18 -7.02 -6.70 13.28
CA ARG A 18 -5.71 -6.94 12.66
C ARG A 18 -5.85 -6.99 11.14
N PHE A 19 -4.90 -6.39 10.44
CA PHE A 19 -4.84 -6.46 8.98
C PHE A 19 -3.42 -6.85 8.53
N SER A 20 -3.34 -7.51 7.37
CA SER A 20 -2.08 -7.84 6.70
C SER A 20 -2.31 -7.73 5.19
N ARG A 21 -1.30 -7.24 4.46
CA ARG A 21 -1.28 -7.19 2.99
C ARG A 21 0.14 -7.54 2.52
N THR A 22 0.20 -8.30 1.44
CA THR A 22 1.45 -8.66 0.76
C THR A 22 1.40 -8.12 -0.65
N LEU A 23 2.48 -7.44 -1.07
CA LEU A 23 2.61 -6.88 -2.42
C LEU A 23 3.88 -7.45 -3.06
N PRO A 24 3.82 -7.97 -4.30
CA PRO A 24 5.01 -8.39 -5.02
C PRO A 24 5.85 -7.17 -5.38
N LEU A 25 7.17 -7.30 -5.24
CA LEU A 25 8.12 -6.24 -5.60
C LEU A 25 8.84 -6.59 -6.91
N PRO A 26 9.31 -5.58 -7.67
CA PRO A 26 10.15 -5.81 -8.85
C PRO A 26 11.41 -6.60 -8.50
N THR A 27 11.91 -7.36 -9.48
CA THR A 27 13.16 -8.09 -9.35
C THR A 27 14.32 -7.13 -9.11
N GLY A 28 15.27 -7.55 -8.28
CA GLY A 28 16.44 -6.75 -7.91
C GLY A 28 16.19 -5.71 -6.82
N THR A 29 14.97 -5.61 -6.25
CA THR A 29 14.73 -4.75 -5.08
C THR A 29 15.64 -5.18 -3.93
N LYS A 30 16.40 -4.24 -3.37
CA LYS A 30 17.32 -4.48 -2.26
C LYS A 30 16.64 -4.24 -0.91
N PRO A 31 16.52 -5.25 -0.04
CA PRO A 31 15.84 -5.11 1.26
C PRO A 31 16.43 -4.00 2.14
N GLU A 32 17.74 -3.84 2.13
CA GLU A 32 18.49 -2.86 2.92
C GLU A 32 18.21 -1.40 2.51
N GLU A 33 17.67 -1.17 1.32
CA GLU A 33 17.35 0.18 0.80
C GLU A 33 15.86 0.54 0.98
N ILE A 34 15.05 -0.34 1.58
CA ILE A 34 13.62 -0.09 1.85
C ILE A 34 13.48 0.89 3.01
N LYS A 35 12.67 1.93 2.81
CA LYS A 35 12.31 2.93 3.83
C LYS A 35 10.81 2.92 4.08
N ALA A 36 10.41 3.19 5.32
CA ALA A 36 9.00 3.32 5.69
C ALA A 36 8.80 4.56 6.56
N SER A 37 7.66 5.23 6.37
CA SER A 37 7.24 6.37 7.18
C SER A 37 5.72 6.37 7.33
N MET A 38 5.22 6.93 8.44
CA MET A 38 3.80 7.03 8.74
C MET A 38 3.46 8.49 9.03
N SER A 39 2.55 9.06 8.25
CA SER A 39 2.03 10.42 8.46
C SER A 39 0.55 10.45 8.14
N ASP A 40 -0.24 11.17 8.95
CA ASP A 40 -1.67 11.44 8.69
C ASP A 40 -2.52 10.19 8.42
N GLY A 41 -2.18 9.07 9.07
CA GLY A 41 -2.88 7.80 8.89
C GLY A 41 -2.44 6.98 7.67
N ILE A 42 -1.42 7.41 6.93
CA ILE A 42 -0.90 6.76 5.72
C ILE A 42 0.48 6.17 6.00
N LEU A 43 0.61 4.86 5.78
CA LEU A 43 1.90 4.16 5.74
C LEU A 43 2.47 4.26 4.33
N THR A 44 3.59 4.98 4.19
CA THR A 44 4.35 5.08 2.94
C THR A 44 5.57 4.17 3.00
N VAL A 45 5.67 3.23 2.06
CA VAL A 45 6.83 2.33 1.88
C VAL A 45 7.50 2.68 0.56
N THR A 46 8.81 2.96 0.59
CA THR A 46 9.59 3.40 -0.57
C THR A 46 10.81 2.52 -0.74
N PHE A 47 11.10 2.14 -1.99
CA PHE A 47 12.28 1.37 -2.37
C PHE A 47 12.78 1.87 -3.73
N PRO A 48 14.08 1.86 -3.98
CA PRO A 48 14.64 2.27 -5.26
C PRO A 48 14.35 1.22 -6.34
N ARG A 49 14.15 1.70 -7.58
CA ARG A 49 14.02 0.82 -8.74
C ARG A 49 15.39 0.31 -9.17
N SER A 50 15.47 -0.99 -9.42
CA SER A 50 16.67 -1.65 -9.90
C SER A 50 16.69 -1.57 -11.42
N GLN A 51 17.62 -0.75 -11.92
CA GLN A 51 17.73 -0.24 -13.30
C GLN A 51 16.69 0.83 -13.67
N PRO A 52 17.10 1.91 -14.37
CA PRO A 52 16.14 2.80 -15.00
C PRO A 52 15.33 1.99 -16.00
N ASP A 53 14.00 2.08 -15.90
CA ASP A 53 13.11 1.62 -16.97
C ASP A 53 13.68 2.15 -18.28
N LYS A 54 13.94 1.25 -19.25
CA LYS A 54 14.40 1.66 -20.58
C LYS A 54 13.53 2.82 -21.01
N GLU A 55 14.14 3.96 -21.29
CA GLU A 55 13.41 5.16 -21.68
C GLU A 55 12.37 4.79 -22.74
N PRO A 56 11.13 5.31 -22.62
CA PRO A 56 10.07 4.95 -23.54
C PRO A 56 10.54 5.21 -24.96
N LYS A 57 10.68 4.13 -25.75
CA LYS A 57 11.08 4.25 -27.16
C LYS A 57 9.94 4.93 -27.91
N LYS A 58 10.20 6.12 -28.45
CA LYS A 58 9.29 6.79 -29.37
C LYS A 58 9.12 5.90 -30.61
N ILE A 59 7.89 5.45 -30.87
CA ILE A 59 7.56 4.68 -32.08
C ILE A 59 7.06 5.69 -33.13
N THR A 60 7.77 5.83 -34.24
CA THR A 60 7.30 6.61 -35.40
C THR A 60 6.34 5.72 -36.20
N ILE A 61 5.12 6.21 -36.41
CA ILE A 61 4.15 5.58 -37.34
C ILE A 61 4.37 6.23 -38.71
N SER A 62 4.56 5.40 -39.74
CA SER A 62 4.67 5.79 -41.15
C SER A 62 3.38 5.51 -41.90
#